data_AF-A0A1C9WUR0-F1
#
_entry.id   AF-A0A1C9WUR0-F1
#
_cell.length_a   1.000
_cell.length_b   1.000
_cell.length_c   1.000
_cell.angle_alpha   90.00
_cell.angle_beta   90.00
_cell.angle_gamma   90.00
#
_symmetry.space_group_name_H-M   'P 1'
#
loop_
_entity.id
_entity.type
_entity.pdbx_description
1 polymer ?
#
loop_
_entity_poly.entity_id
_entity_poly.type
_entity_poly.pdbx_seq_one_letter_code
_entity_poly.pdbx_strand_id
1 'polypeptide(L)'
;MTNSIRVYGELLASESDRVLRYRLLPFGSIGRTNVGAVIASADSVEIPEDISHLTLNTEHNQMTPVGRFVSVEKGEDALYASVSISKFKRGDEALALTASKALTGISVEIAGAVIQDGKLVGGELIGAALCKTPGGVNPS
;
A
#
# COMPACT_ATOMS: atom_id res chain seq x y z
N MET A 1 17.58 -13.95 1.05
CA MET A 1 16.51 -13.57 0.10
C MET A 1 15.30 -13.21 0.94
N THR A 2 14.87 -11.96 0.92
CA THR A 2 13.72 -11.51 1.72
C THR A 2 12.47 -11.71 0.86
N ASN A 3 11.56 -12.60 1.28
CA ASN A 3 10.28 -12.77 0.61
C ASN A 3 9.42 -11.52 0.87
N SER A 4 9.09 -10.77 -0.19
CA SER A 4 8.18 -9.64 -0.09
C SER A 4 6.93 -9.83 -0.95
N ILE A 5 5.78 -9.50 -0.36
CA ILE A 5 4.45 -9.65 -0.95
C ILE A 5 3.80 -8.28 -1.05
N ARG A 6 3.02 -8.10 -2.13
CA ARG A 6 2.37 -6.84 -2.51
C ARG A 6 0.87 -7.03 -2.63
N VAL A 7 0.05 -6.31 -1.89
CA VAL A 7 -1.41 -6.44 -1.98
C VAL A 7 -2.05 -5.09 -2.29
N TYR A 8 -3.15 -5.08 -3.04
CA TYR A 8 -3.74 -3.84 -3.55
C TYR A 8 -4.67 -3.15 -2.57
N GLY A 9 -4.59 -1.83 -2.59
CA GLY A 9 -5.48 -0.94 -1.90
C GLY A 9 -6.15 0.10 -2.81
N GLU A 10 -6.97 0.96 -2.22
CA GLU A 10 -7.64 2.07 -2.91
C GLU A 10 -7.60 3.37 -2.10
N LEU A 11 -7.61 4.51 -2.80
CA LEU A 11 -7.78 5.83 -2.18
C LEU A 11 -9.24 5.99 -1.76
N LEU A 12 -9.46 6.30 -0.47
CA LEU A 12 -10.79 6.48 0.10
C LEU A 12 -11.21 7.94 0.11
N ALA A 13 -10.31 8.82 0.59
CA ALA A 13 -10.61 10.23 0.76
C ALA A 13 -9.33 11.07 0.91
N SER A 14 -9.47 12.38 0.70
CA SER A 14 -8.48 13.39 1.07
C SER A 14 -8.91 14.01 2.39
N GLU A 15 -8.10 13.88 3.45
CA GLU A 15 -8.36 14.51 4.76
C GLU A 15 -7.92 15.99 4.77
N SER A 16 -6.94 16.32 3.91
CA SER A 16 -6.53 17.67 3.51
C SER A 16 -5.82 17.59 2.14
N ASP A 17 -5.40 18.71 1.55
CA ASP A 17 -4.72 18.76 0.24
C ASP A 17 -3.52 17.81 0.10
N ARG A 18 -2.92 17.39 1.22
CA ARG A 18 -1.73 16.51 1.23
C ARG A 18 -1.80 15.37 2.22
N VAL A 19 -2.96 15.09 2.81
CA VAL A 19 -3.15 13.89 3.65
C VAL A 19 -4.23 13.04 3.00
N LEU A 20 -3.82 11.85 2.58
CA LEU A 20 -4.64 10.93 1.80
C LEU A 20 -4.88 9.66 2.61
N ARG A 21 -6.13 9.20 2.66
CA ARG A 21 -6.52 7.97 3.36
C ARG A 21 -6.72 6.84 2.36
N TYR A 22 -6.08 5.70 2.61
CA TYR A 22 -6.13 4.52 1.77
C TYR A 22 -6.63 3.31 2.54
N ARG A 23 -7.39 2.45 1.86
CA ARG A 23 -7.57 1.05 2.24
C ARG A 23 -6.39 0.28 1.65
N LEU A 24 -5.38 -0.09 2.43
CA LEU A 24 -4.14 -0.70 1.90
C LEU A 24 -4.25 -2.20 1.62
N LEU A 25 -4.93 -2.93 2.49
CA LEU A 25 -4.99 -4.40 2.43
C LEU A 25 -6.41 -4.85 2.80
N PRO A 26 -7.27 -5.15 1.81
CA PRO A 26 -8.58 -5.74 2.05
C PRO A 26 -8.46 -7.13 2.68
N PHE A 27 -9.31 -7.41 3.66
CA PHE A 27 -9.41 -8.72 4.31
C PHE A 27 -10.52 -9.57 3.68
N GLY A 28 -10.37 -10.88 3.74
CA GLY A 28 -11.39 -11.85 3.29
C GLY A 28 -11.64 -11.88 1.77
N SER A 29 -10.95 -11.06 0.98
CA SER A 29 -11.04 -11.03 -0.48
C SER A 29 -9.70 -11.38 -1.12
N ILE A 30 -9.76 -11.85 -2.38
CA ILE A 30 -8.56 -12.21 -3.13
C ILE A 30 -7.84 -10.93 -3.56
N GLY A 31 -6.69 -10.66 -2.95
CA GLY A 31 -5.73 -9.67 -3.41
C GLY A 31 -4.74 -10.32 -4.38
N ARG A 32 -4.42 -9.67 -5.51
CA ARG A 32 -3.30 -10.15 -6.35
C ARG A 32 -2.00 -9.52 -5.90
N THR A 33 -0.95 -10.31 -6.01
CA THR A 33 0.40 -9.95 -5.57
C THR A 33 1.41 -10.35 -6.64
N ASN A 34 2.64 -9.89 -6.49
CA ASN A 34 3.76 -10.32 -7.33
C ASN A 34 4.05 -11.83 -7.26
N VAL A 35 3.55 -12.54 -6.23
CA VAL A 35 3.75 -13.97 -6.03
C VAL A 35 2.46 -14.78 -6.19
N GLY A 36 1.39 -14.17 -6.70
CA GLY A 36 0.10 -14.83 -6.94
C GLY A 36 -1.06 -14.22 -6.17
N ALA A 37 -2.21 -14.88 -6.22
CA ALA A 37 -3.41 -14.49 -5.50
C ALA A 37 -3.32 -14.91 -4.03
N VAL A 38 -3.60 -13.99 -3.10
CA VAL A 38 -3.63 -14.28 -1.66
C VAL A 38 -4.87 -13.69 -1.00
N ILE A 39 -5.32 -14.31 0.08
CA ILE A 39 -6.34 -13.76 0.98
C ILE A 39 -5.66 -13.34 2.27
N ALA A 40 -5.91 -12.11 2.72
CA ALA A 40 -5.44 -11.60 4.00
C ALA A 40 -6.57 -11.54 5.04
N SER A 41 -6.19 -11.50 6.32
CA SER A 41 -7.01 -11.24 7.49
C SER A 41 -6.33 -10.19 8.38
N ALA A 42 -7.00 -9.78 9.45
CA ALA A 42 -6.46 -8.79 10.40
C ALA A 42 -5.12 -9.21 11.04
N ASP A 43 -4.87 -10.52 11.14
CA ASP A 43 -3.65 -11.08 11.75
C ASP A 43 -2.55 -11.38 10.73
N SER A 44 -2.81 -11.19 9.43
CA SER A 44 -1.87 -11.50 8.35
C SER A 44 -0.61 -10.63 8.34
N VAL A 45 -0.69 -9.42 8.90
CA VAL A 45 0.38 -8.42 8.84
C VAL A 45 0.58 -7.80 10.23
N GLU A 46 1.84 -7.77 10.64
CA GLU A 46 2.31 -7.04 11.80
C GLU A 46 2.56 -5.57 11.42
N ILE A 47 2.04 -4.67 12.25
CA ILE A 47 2.28 -3.23 12.11
C ILE A 47 3.40 -2.89 13.09
N PRO A 48 4.53 -2.31 12.65
CA PRO A 48 5.60 -1.94 13.56
C PRO A 48 5.13 -0.88 14.56
N GLU A 49 5.67 -0.94 15.79
CA GLU A 49 5.34 0.03 16.85
C GLU A 49 5.66 1.47 16.45
N ASP A 50 6.80 1.68 15.79
CA ASP A 50 7.19 2.97 15.23
C ASP A 50 6.92 2.99 13.72
N ILE A 51 5.87 3.69 13.28
CA ILE A 51 5.53 3.84 11.86
C ILE A 51 6.32 4.95 11.15
N SER A 52 7.16 5.71 11.86
CA SER A 52 7.85 6.88 11.29
C SER A 52 8.81 6.52 10.15
N HIS A 53 9.32 5.30 10.15
CA HIS A 53 10.20 4.78 9.10
C HIS A 53 9.45 4.33 7.84
N LEU A 54 8.13 4.12 7.92
CA LEU A 54 7.31 3.71 6.78
C LEU A 54 7.19 4.83 5.75
N THR A 55 7.36 4.46 4.48
CA THR A 55 7.36 5.40 3.36
C THR A 55 6.29 5.05 2.34
N LEU A 56 5.69 6.09 1.77
CA LEU A 56 4.92 5.97 0.52
C LEU A 56 5.88 6.27 -0.63
N ASN A 57 6.01 5.32 -1.54
CA ASN A 57 6.90 5.36 -2.69
C ASN A 57 6.10 5.45 -4.00
N THR A 58 6.80 5.58 -5.13
CA THR A 58 6.21 5.39 -6.46
C THR A 58 6.82 4.16 -7.13
N GLU A 59 5.98 3.35 -7.80
CA GLU A 59 6.38 2.20 -8.62
C GLU A 59 7.33 1.22 -7.89
N HIS A 60 7.08 0.97 -6.60
CA HIS A 60 7.88 0.08 -5.74
C HIS A 60 9.36 0.46 -5.61
N ASN A 61 9.72 1.70 -5.92
CA ASN A 61 11.08 2.19 -5.79
C ASN A 61 11.26 2.89 -4.43
N GLN A 62 11.86 2.16 -3.47
CA GLN A 62 12.14 2.66 -2.12
C GLN A 62 13.13 3.84 -2.10
N MET A 63 13.86 4.07 -3.20
CA MET A 63 14.74 5.23 -3.34
C MET A 63 13.98 6.51 -3.73
N THR A 64 12.68 6.41 -4.01
CA THR A 64 11.83 7.54 -4.39
C THR A 64 10.63 7.68 -3.45
N PRO A 65 10.87 7.99 -2.15
CA PRO A 65 9.79 8.29 -1.23
C PRO A 65 9.12 9.61 -1.61
N VAL A 66 7.79 9.58 -1.64
CA VAL A 66 6.91 10.71 -1.96
C VAL A 66 6.02 11.10 -0.78
N GLY A 67 5.93 10.27 0.26
CA GLY A 67 5.16 10.55 1.47
C GLY A 67 5.56 9.71 2.67
N ARG A 68 4.94 9.99 3.81
CA ARG A 68 5.12 9.29 5.09
C ARG A 68 3.78 8.89 5.66
N PHE A 69 3.77 7.77 6.37
CA PHE A 69 2.59 7.32 7.10
C PHE A 69 2.31 8.27 8.28
N VAL A 70 1.02 8.57 8.49
CA VAL A 70 0.49 9.38 9.59
C VAL A 70 -0.23 8.48 10.58
N SER A 71 -0.99 7.50 10.08
CA SER A 71 -1.62 6.47 10.89
C SER A 71 -1.73 5.16 10.10
N VAL A 72 -1.79 4.05 10.83
CA VAL A 72 -2.13 2.72 10.33
C VAL A 72 -3.12 2.11 11.30
N GLU A 73 -4.25 1.64 10.80
CA GLU A 73 -5.37 1.15 11.61
C GLU A 73 -5.88 -0.18 11.04
N LYS A 74 -6.01 -1.19 11.90
CA LYS A 74 -6.73 -2.42 11.55
C LYS A 74 -8.23 -2.17 11.72
N GLY A 75 -8.96 -2.15 10.61
CA GLY A 75 -10.42 -2.21 10.60
C GLY A 75 -10.92 -3.65 10.60
N GLU A 76 -12.23 -3.81 10.57
CA GLU A 76 -12.87 -5.14 10.48
C GLU A 76 -12.65 -5.79 9.10
N ASP A 77 -12.60 -4.97 8.05
CA ASP A 77 -12.60 -5.41 6.66
C ASP A 77 -11.28 -5.13 5.91
N ALA A 78 -10.38 -4.33 6.48
CA ALA A 78 -9.10 -4.02 5.86
C ALA A 78 -8.08 -3.38 6.82
N LEU A 79 -6.84 -3.32 6.37
CA LEU A 79 -5.83 -2.39 6.90
C LEU A 79 -5.99 -1.02 6.23
N TYR A 80 -6.16 0.02 7.03
CA TYR A 80 -6.27 1.40 6.59
C TYR A 80 -5.02 2.19 6.94
N ALA A 81 -4.66 3.16 6.11
CA ALA A 81 -3.57 4.07 6.42
C ALA A 81 -3.86 5.48 5.91
N SER A 82 -3.51 6.49 6.71
CA SER A 82 -3.43 7.88 6.27
C SER A 82 -1.96 8.22 6.01
N VAL A 83 -1.67 8.85 4.87
CA VAL A 83 -0.31 9.21 4.45
C VAL A 83 -0.23 10.69 4.11
N SER A 84 0.84 11.33 4.58
CA SER A 84 1.17 12.71 4.24
C SER A 84 2.07 12.73 3.02
N ILE A 85 1.72 13.56 2.02
CA ILE A 85 2.50 13.72 0.80
C ILE A 85 3.50 14.86 0.97
N SER A 86 4.75 14.61 0.54
CA SER A 86 5.85 15.55 0.59
C SER A 86 5.50 16.87 -0.11
N LYS A 87 5.98 17.99 0.45
CA LYS A 87 5.82 19.34 -0.12
C LYS A 87 6.87 19.68 -1.18
N PHE A 88 7.78 18.75 -1.47
CA PHE A 88 8.83 18.92 -2.46
C PHE A 88 8.41 18.35 -3.82
N LYS A 89 9.18 18.68 -4.86
CA LYS A 89 8.92 18.33 -6.28
C LYS A 89 8.37 16.92 -6.51
N ARG A 90 8.97 15.89 -5.87
CA ARG A 90 8.52 14.50 -6.03
C ARG A 90 7.11 14.23 -5.47
N GLY A 91 6.73 14.89 -4.38
CA GLY A 91 5.39 14.79 -3.83
C GLY A 91 4.36 15.50 -4.71
N ASP A 92 4.70 16.66 -5.26
CA ASP A 92 3.85 17.38 -6.23
C ASP A 92 3.64 16.56 -7.51
N GLU A 93 4.70 15.94 -8.01
CA GLU A 93 4.63 15.02 -9.15
C GLU A 93 3.74 13.82 -8.86
N ALA A 94 3.85 13.22 -7.66
CA ALA A 94 2.99 12.11 -7.26
C ALA A 94 1.51 12.52 -7.22
N LEU A 95 1.18 13.68 -6.65
CA LEU A 95 -0.19 14.21 -6.64
C LEU A 95 -0.71 14.46 -8.05
N ALA A 96 0.11 15.05 -8.93
CA ALA A 96 -0.26 15.30 -10.32
C ALA A 96 -0.49 13.99 -11.10
N LEU A 97 0.35 12.98 -10.88
CA LEU A 97 0.19 11.66 -11.48
C LEU A 97 -1.06 10.93 -10.99
N THR A 98 -1.41 11.04 -9.71
CA THR A 98 -2.66 10.50 -9.17
C THR A 98 -3.88 11.25 -9.73
N ALA A 99 -3.83 12.59 -9.77
CA ALA A 99 -4.93 13.43 -10.28
C ALA A 99 -5.19 13.19 -11.78
N SER A 100 -4.13 12.95 -12.56
CA SER A 100 -4.22 12.59 -13.98
C SER A 100 -4.57 11.12 -14.23
N LYS A 101 -4.82 10.33 -13.16
CA LYS A 101 -5.08 8.88 -13.22
C LYS A 101 -3.93 8.09 -13.87
N ALA A 102 -2.71 8.63 -13.82
CA ALA A 102 -1.50 7.92 -14.23
C ALA A 102 -1.00 6.96 -13.14
N LEU A 103 -1.26 7.25 -11.86
CA LEU A 103 -1.04 6.33 -10.73
C LEU A 103 -2.40 6.10 -10.04
N THR A 104 -3.05 4.99 -10.36
CA THR A 104 -4.41 4.69 -9.87
C THR A 104 -4.45 3.61 -8.79
N GLY A 105 -3.35 2.86 -8.63
CA GLY A 105 -3.23 1.82 -7.63
C GLY A 105 -2.37 2.27 -6.44
N ILE A 106 -2.64 1.68 -5.29
CA ILE A 106 -1.69 1.61 -4.19
C ILE A 106 -1.42 0.14 -3.87
N SER A 107 -0.17 -0.17 -3.57
CA SER A 107 0.24 -1.50 -3.12
C SER A 107 0.86 -1.39 -1.75
N VAL A 108 0.43 -2.24 -0.82
CA VAL A 108 1.14 -2.46 0.44
C VAL A 108 2.47 -3.18 0.17
N GLU A 109 3.50 -2.86 0.94
CA GLU A 109 4.79 -3.56 0.92
C GLU A 109 4.96 -4.32 2.24
N ILE A 110 5.14 -5.64 2.15
CA ILE A 110 5.25 -6.53 3.31
C ILE A 110 6.58 -7.29 3.23
N ALA A 111 7.39 -7.24 4.28
CA ALA A 111 8.62 -8.01 4.42
C ALA A 111 8.36 -9.34 5.13
N GLY A 112 9.21 -10.34 4.83
CA GLY A 112 9.16 -11.64 5.52
C GLY A 112 7.86 -12.40 5.30
N ALA A 113 7.19 -12.14 4.18
CA ALA A 113 5.79 -12.50 4.03
C ALA A 113 5.63 -14.02 3.81
N VAL A 114 4.69 -14.62 4.55
CA VAL A 114 4.44 -16.07 4.61
C VAL A 114 3.08 -16.37 4.00
N ILE A 115 3.05 -17.21 2.95
CA ILE A 115 1.81 -17.71 2.34
C ILE A 115 1.63 -19.18 2.67
N GLN A 116 0.45 -19.55 3.14
CA GLN A 116 0.02 -20.93 3.33
C GLN A 116 -1.37 -21.10 2.74
N ASP A 117 -1.54 -22.09 1.86
CA ASP A 117 -2.83 -22.41 1.21
C ASP A 117 -3.53 -21.20 0.57
N GLY A 118 -2.75 -20.33 -0.08
CA GLY A 118 -3.25 -19.11 -0.71
C GLY A 118 -3.68 -18.00 0.27
N LYS A 119 -3.32 -18.12 1.55
CA LYS A 119 -3.57 -17.10 2.57
C LYS A 119 -2.26 -16.47 2.99
N LEU A 120 -2.24 -15.15 3.14
CA LEU A 120 -1.16 -14.45 3.82
C LEU A 120 -1.32 -14.71 5.32
N VAL A 121 -0.35 -15.36 5.95
CA VAL A 121 -0.42 -15.75 7.37
C VAL A 121 0.64 -15.08 8.24
N GLY A 122 1.49 -14.24 7.64
CA GLY A 122 2.48 -13.48 8.38
C GLY A 122 3.31 -12.57 7.47
N GLY A 123 3.94 -11.57 8.08
CA GLY A 123 4.80 -10.59 7.44
C GLY A 123 4.69 -9.24 8.15
N GLU A 124 5.68 -8.39 7.95
CA GLU A 124 5.77 -7.06 8.57
C GLU A 124 5.49 -5.97 7.53
N LEU A 125 4.65 -5.00 7.89
CA LEU A 125 4.42 -3.81 7.07
C LEU A 125 5.70 -2.97 6.97
N ILE A 126 6.21 -2.75 5.76
CA ILE A 126 7.41 -1.92 5.52
C ILE A 126 7.14 -0.66 4.70
N GLY A 127 5.92 -0.49 4.17
CA GLY A 127 5.52 0.72 3.46
C GLY A 127 4.40 0.49 2.46
N ALA A 128 4.28 1.41 1.51
CA ALA A 128 3.36 1.29 0.38
C ALA A 128 3.92 2.01 -0.85
N ALA A 129 3.36 1.72 -2.03
CA ALA A 129 3.73 2.40 -3.26
C ALA A 129 2.51 2.75 -4.11
N LEU A 130 2.49 3.98 -4.65
CA LEU A 130 1.58 4.38 -5.72
C LEU A 130 2.06 3.77 -7.05
N CYS A 131 1.17 3.20 -7.85
CA CYS A 131 1.52 2.52 -9.10
C CYS A 131 0.47 2.73 -10.21
N LYS A 132 0.92 2.62 -11.46
CA LYS A 132 0.10 2.82 -12.67
C LYS A 132 -1.12 1.92 -12.75
N THR A 133 -1.00 0.70 -12.25
CA THR A 133 -2.03 -0.32 -12.34
C THR A 133 -2.33 -0.83 -10.93
N PRO A 134 -3.53 -0.61 -10.37
CA PRO A 134 -4.04 -1.54 -9.35
C PRO A 134 -4.19 -2.85 -10.11
N GLY A 135 -3.32 -3.82 -9.88
CA GLY A 135 -3.15 -4.94 -10.81
C GLY A 135 -4.48 -5.66 -11.09
N GLY A 136 -5.01 -5.47 -12.31
CA GLY A 136 -6.16 -6.24 -12.78
C GLY A 136 -7.22 -5.54 -13.62
N VAL A 137 -6.88 -4.63 -14.55
CA VAL A 137 -7.59 -4.58 -15.84
C VAL A 137 -6.60 -4.06 -16.89
N ASN A 138 -6.28 -4.89 -17.87
CA ASN A 138 -5.92 -4.34 -19.17
C ASN A 138 -7.15 -3.57 -19.67
N PRO A 139 -7.02 -2.31 -20.13
CA PRO A 139 -8.08 -1.76 -20.96
C PRO A 139 -8.16 -2.67 -22.19
N SER A 140 -9.33 -3.29 -22.36
CA SER A 140 -9.75 -3.95 -23.60
C SER A 140 -9.58 -3.03 -24.79
#